data_AF-T1FX11-F1
#
_entry.id   AF-T1FX11-F1
#
_cell.length_a   1.000
_cell.length_b   1.000
_cell.length_c   1.000
_cell.angle_alpha   90.00
_cell.angle_beta   90.00
_cell.angle_gamma   90.00
#
_symmetry.space_group_name_H-M   'P 1'
#
loop_
_entity.id
_entity.type
_entity.pdbx_description
1 polymer ?
#
loop_
_entity_poly.entity_id
_entity_poly.type
_entity_poly.pdbx_seq_one_letter_code
_entity_poly.pdbx_strand_id
1 'polypeptide(L)'
;MNLKPITLLSTLASQNLTNIFPNVVIALRIFCTLPVTVSEVERSFSLLSRVKNFLRSTMSEERLTSLGMLALENDLARSLNFDDVVDDFANKKSRKVHL
;
A
#
# COMPACT_ATOMS: atom_id res chain seq x y z
N MET A 1 -19.43 25.19 -6.30
CA MET A 1 -18.01 25.25 -5.91
C MET A 1 -17.67 23.91 -5.23
N ASN A 2 -17.19 22.92 -5.99
CA ASN A 2 -16.89 21.59 -5.44
C ASN A 2 -15.54 21.63 -4.72
N LEU A 3 -15.53 21.92 -3.42
CA LEU A 3 -14.31 21.81 -2.61
C LEU A 3 -13.97 20.33 -2.43
N LYS A 4 -12.78 19.92 -2.87
CA LYS A 4 -12.27 18.59 -2.60
C LYS A 4 -12.02 18.44 -1.09
N PRO A 5 -12.39 17.30 -0.47
CA PRO A 5 -12.21 17.06 0.96
C PRO A 5 -10.78 17.33 1.46
N ILE A 6 -9.78 17.01 0.63
CA ILE A 6 -8.37 17.20 0.96
C ILE A 6 -7.96 18.68 1.03
N THR A 7 -8.55 19.51 0.16
CA THR A 7 -8.34 20.96 0.15
C THR A 7 -9.02 21.61 1.35
N LEU A 8 -10.18 21.08 1.77
CA LEU A 8 -10.88 21.55 2.95
C LEU A 8 -10.11 21.19 4.24
N LEU A 9 -9.51 20.00 4.30
CA LEU A 9 -8.66 19.60 5.41
C LEU A 9 -7.42 20.50 5.53
N SER A 10 -6.75 20.80 4.41
CA SER A 10 -5.55 21.65 4.42
C SER A 10 -5.86 23.12 4.76
N THR A 11 -7.00 23.65 4.33
CA THR A 11 -7.42 25.01 4.71
C THR A 11 -7.75 25.10 6.20
N LEU A 12 -8.48 24.13 6.76
CA LEU A 12 -8.76 24.09 8.20
C LEU A 12 -7.48 24.04 9.06
N ALA A 13 -6.47 23.30 8.61
CA ALA A 13 -5.17 23.27 9.26
C ALA A 13 -4.46 24.63 9.17
N SER A 14 -4.45 25.27 8.00
CA SER A 14 -3.80 26.58 7.80
C SER A 14 -4.42 27.72 8.62
N GLN A 15 -5.72 27.62 8.93
CA GLN A 15 -6.48 28.64 9.67
C GLN A 15 -6.51 28.39 11.19
N ASN A 16 -5.73 27.41 11.71
CA ASN A 16 -5.74 26.98 13.11
C ASN A 16 -7.14 26.56 13.65
N LEU A 17 -8.07 26.20 12.75
CA LEU A 17 -9.44 25.81 13.11
C LEU A 17 -9.53 24.37 13.64
N THR A 18 -8.41 23.65 13.66
CA THR A 18 -8.31 22.27 14.14
C THR A 18 -8.69 22.14 15.61
N ASN A 19 -8.35 23.12 16.44
CA ASN A 19 -8.73 23.10 17.86
C ASN A 19 -10.19 23.52 18.10
N ILE A 20 -10.80 24.25 17.16
CA ILE A 20 -12.18 24.73 17.29
C ILE A 20 -13.17 23.62 16.92
N PHE A 21 -12.84 22.83 15.89
CA PHE A 21 -13.69 21.73 15.42
C PHE A 21 -12.92 20.41 15.30
N PRO A 22 -12.44 19.84 16.43
CA PRO A 22 -11.60 18.64 16.41
C PRO A 22 -12.30 17.44 15.78
N ASN A 23 -13.60 17.25 16.07
CA ASN A 23 -14.39 16.13 15.53
C ASN A 23 -14.56 16.23 14.01
N VAL A 24 -14.70 17.45 13.47
CA VAL A 24 -14.84 17.67 12.02
C VAL A 24 -13.53 17.33 11.31
N VAL A 25 -12.40 17.75 11.88
CA VAL A 25 -11.07 17.41 11.33
C VAL A 25 -10.84 15.90 11.37
N ILE A 26 -11.20 15.22 12.47
CA ILE A 26 -11.08 13.75 12.57
C ILE A 26 -11.96 13.07 11.52
N ALA A 27 -13.23 13.47 11.40
CA ALA A 27 -14.14 12.89 10.41
C ALA A 27 -13.64 13.08 8.97
N LEU A 28 -13.11 14.27 8.64
CA LEU A 28 -12.52 14.55 7.34
C LEU A 28 -11.26 13.74 7.06
N ARG A 29 -10.40 13.54 8.07
CA ARG A 29 -9.23 12.66 7.95
C ARG A 29 -9.66 11.23 7.65
N ILE A 30 -10.60 10.69 8.42
CA ILE A 30 -11.16 9.35 8.20
C ILE A 30 -11.73 9.26 6.79
N PHE A 31 -12.53 10.25 6.37
CA PHE A 31 -13.12 10.29 5.03
C PHE A 31 -12.07 10.30 3.92
N CYS A 32 -10.97 11.03 4.08
CA CYS A 32 -9.89 11.07 3.10
C CYS A 32 -9.06 9.77 3.06
N THR A 33 -9.02 9.01 4.15
CA THR A 33 -8.28 7.73 4.24
C THR A 33 -9.12 6.52 3.89
N LEU A 34 -10.45 6.64 3.94
CA LEU A 34 -11.35 5.57 3.51
C LEU A 34 -11.20 5.40 1.99
N PRO A 35 -11.10 4.16 1.48
CA PRO A 35 -11.20 3.92 0.05
C PRO A 35 -12.58 4.40 -0.40
N VAL A 36 -12.61 5.55 -1.08
CA VAL A 36 -13.85 6.25 -1.44
C VAL A 36 -14.63 5.44 -2.49
N THR A 37 -13.97 4.51 -3.18
CA THR A 37 -14.56 3.78 -4.30
C THR A 37 -14.46 2.27 -4.13
N VAL A 38 -15.57 1.59 -4.40
CA VAL A 38 -15.64 0.12 -4.54
C VAL A 38 -14.61 -0.41 -5.55
N SER A 39 -14.26 0.40 -6.56
CA SER A 39 -13.28 0.04 -7.59
C SER A 39 -11.87 -0.22 -7.06
N GLU A 40 -11.42 0.48 -6.02
CA GLU A 40 -10.10 0.23 -5.42
C GLU A 40 -10.04 -1.10 -4.68
N VAL A 41 -11.11 -1.43 -3.97
CA VAL A 41 -11.27 -2.72 -3.30
C VAL A 41 -11.36 -3.85 -4.33
N GLU A 42 -12.19 -3.69 -5.36
CA GLU A 42 -12.32 -4.65 -6.47
C GLU A 42 -10.98 -4.87 -7.20
N ARG A 43 -10.22 -3.79 -7.46
CA ARG A 43 -8.88 -3.88 -8.03
C ARG A 43 -7.96 -4.71 -7.12
N SER A 44 -7.99 -4.45 -5.82
CA SER A 44 -7.14 -5.15 -4.84
C SER A 44 -7.49 -6.64 -4.74
N PHE A 45 -8.77 -6.99 -4.72
CA PHE A 45 -9.23 -8.37 -4.76
C PHE A 45 -8.89 -9.06 -6.09
N SER A 46 -9.03 -8.37 -7.22
CA SER A 46 -8.65 -8.90 -8.53
C SER A 46 -7.15 -9.22 -8.62
N LEU A 47 -6.30 -8.33 -8.07
CA LEU A 47 -4.86 -8.56 -7.94
C LEU A 47 -4.59 -9.77 -7.04
N LEU A 48 -5.27 -9.87 -5.90
CA LEU A 48 -5.11 -10.99 -4.99
C LEU A 48 -5.51 -12.33 -5.65
N SER A 49 -6.60 -12.36 -6.42
CA SER A 49 -7.00 -13.54 -7.20
C SER A 49 -5.97 -13.91 -8.28
N ARG A 50 -5.21 -12.95 -8.80
CA ARG A 50 -4.11 -13.22 -9.74
C ARG A 50 -2.88 -13.81 -9.02
N VAL A 51 -2.62 -13.40 -7.78
CA VAL A 51 -1.53 -13.95 -6.95
C VAL A 51 -1.90 -15.34 -6.42
N LYS A 52 -3.10 -15.49 -5.84
CA LYS A 52 -3.68 -16.74 -5.33
C LYS A 52 -4.60 -17.37 -6.37
N ASN A 53 -4.02 -18.19 -7.23
CA ASN A 53 -4.75 -18.98 -8.22
C ASN A 53 -4.75 -20.48 -7.87
N PHE A 54 -5.57 -21.25 -8.59
CA PHE A 54 -5.78 -22.68 -8.34
C PHE A 54 -4.47 -23.49 -8.26
N LEU A 55 -3.52 -23.20 -9.16
CA LEU A 55 -2.23 -23.88 -9.23
C LEU A 55 -1.26 -23.46 -8.09
N ARG A 56 -1.51 -22.34 -7.42
CA ARG A 56 -0.72 -21.80 -6.30
C ARG A 56 -1.51 -21.82 -4.98
N SER A 57 -2.41 -22.77 -4.82
CA SER A 57 -3.29 -22.88 -3.66
C SER A 57 -2.59 -23.27 -2.35
N THR A 58 -1.37 -23.80 -2.42
CA THR A 58 -0.61 -24.34 -1.27
C THR A 58 0.43 -23.39 -0.68
N MET A 59 0.44 -22.10 -1.07
CA MET A 59 1.39 -21.14 -0.50
C MET A 59 1.05 -20.75 0.95
N SER A 60 2.08 -20.42 1.74
CA SER A 60 1.88 -19.87 3.09
C SER A 60 1.25 -18.48 3.04
N GLU A 61 0.52 -18.13 4.08
CA GLU A 61 -0.12 -16.81 4.21
C GLU A 61 0.92 -15.67 4.27
N GLU A 62 2.10 -15.92 4.86
CA GLU A 62 3.22 -14.96 4.87
C GLU A 62 3.70 -14.64 3.44
N ARG A 63 3.88 -15.68 2.62
CA ARG A 63 4.31 -15.52 1.23
C ARG A 63 3.22 -14.86 0.39
N LEU A 64 1.96 -15.24 0.58
CA LEU A 64 0.82 -14.63 -0.09
C LEU A 64 0.74 -13.14 0.21
N THR A 65 0.84 -12.76 1.49
CA THR A 65 0.78 -11.36 1.93
C THR A 65 1.92 -10.55 1.34
N SER A 66 3.15 -11.08 1.38
CA SER A 66 4.32 -10.42 0.81
C SER A 66 4.18 -10.19 -0.70
N LEU A 67 3.72 -11.20 -1.45
CA LEU A 67 3.47 -11.08 -2.90
C LEU A 67 2.29 -10.14 -3.20
N GLY A 68 1.26 -10.16 -2.36
CA GLY A 68 0.11 -9.26 -2.46
C GLY A 68 0.53 -7.80 -2.33
N MET A 69 1.37 -7.48 -1.33
CA MET A 69 1.91 -6.13 -1.13
C MET A 69 2.73 -5.67 -2.34
N LEU A 70 3.60 -6.52 -2.89
CA LEU A 70 4.35 -6.20 -4.11
C LEU A 70 3.46 -5.98 -5.33
N ALA A 71 2.34 -6.71 -5.44
CA ALA A 71 1.40 -6.58 -6.56
C ALA A 71 0.51 -5.33 -6.43
N LEU A 72 0.14 -4.94 -5.21
CA LEU A 72 -0.56 -3.69 -4.89
C LEU A 72 0.34 -2.48 -5.18
N GLU A 73 1.56 -2.50 -4.63
CA GLU A 73 2.55 -1.44 -4.77
C GLU A 73 3.48 -1.67 -5.98
N ASN A 74 2.92 -2.16 -7.09
CA ASN A 74 3.70 -2.54 -8.27
C ASN A 74 4.50 -1.36 -8.83
N ASP A 75 3.94 -0.15 -8.82
CA ASP A 75 4.64 1.05 -9.29
C ASP A 75 5.90 1.34 -8.45
N LEU A 76 5.81 1.19 -7.13
CA LEU A 76 6.95 1.27 -6.22
C LEU A 76 7.92 0.10 -6.47
N ALA A 77 7.39 -1.12 -6.62
CA ALA A 77 8.19 -2.32 -6.86
C ALA A 77 9.01 -2.23 -8.15
N ARG A 78 8.49 -1.56 -9.18
CA ARG A 78 9.20 -1.32 -10.45
C ARG A 78 10.26 -0.22 -10.37
N SER A 79 10.15 0.66 -9.37
CA SER A 79 11.14 1.72 -9.13
C SER A 79 12.39 1.23 -8.40
N LEU A 80 12.32 0.02 -7.82
CA LEU A 80 13.46 -0.61 -7.16
C LEU A 80 14.51 -1.05 -8.18
N ASN A 81 15.79 -0.87 -7.81
CA ASN A 81 16.91 -1.40 -8.56
C ASN A 81 17.06 -2.91 -8.25
N PHE A 82 16.87 -3.75 -9.25
CA PHE A 82 16.95 -5.20 -9.08
C PHE A 82 18.37 -5.68 -8.80
N ASP A 83 19.40 -4.98 -9.28
CA ASP A 83 20.79 -5.37 -9.03
C ASP A 83 21.12 -5.30 -7.53
N ASP A 84 20.71 -4.20 -6.88
CA ASP A 84 20.88 -4.01 -5.44
C ASP A 84 20.13 -5.10 -4.63
N VAL A 85 18.93 -5.48 -5.08
CA VAL A 85 18.13 -6.55 -4.44
C VAL A 85 18.80 -7.92 -4.61
N VAL A 86 19.36 -8.20 -5.78
CA VAL A 86 20.09 -9.44 -6.05
C VAL A 86 21.35 -9.52 -5.18
N ASP A 87 22.10 -8.42 -5.10
CA ASP A 87 23.30 -8.34 -4.27
C ASP A 87 22.98 -8.48 -2.78
N ASP A 88 21.94 -7.80 -2.27
CA ASP A 88 21.48 -7.96 -0.89
C ASP A 88 21.03 -9.39 -0.60
N PHE A 89 20.28 -10.01 -1.53
CA PHE A 89 19.87 -11.40 -1.40
C PHE A 89 21.06 -12.36 -1.40
N ALA A 90 22.05 -12.15 -2.27
CA ALA A 90 23.27 -12.95 -2.34
C ALA A 90 24.09 -12.83 -1.05
N ASN A 91 24.24 -11.62 -0.53
CA ASN A 91 24.94 -11.35 0.73
C ASN A 91 24.22 -12.01 1.92
N LYS A 92 22.89 -11.93 1.99
CA LYS A 92 22.08 -12.59 3.02
C LYS A 92 22.08 -14.11 2.90
N LYS A 93 22.17 -14.65 1.68
CA LYS A 93 22.14 -16.09 1.41
C LYS A 93 23.53 -16.71 1.29
N SER A 94 24.59 -16.01 1.69
CA SER A 94 25.94 -16.55 1.83
C SER A 94 25.99 -17.62 2.93
N ARG A 95 25.36 -18.77 2.66
CA ARG A 95 25.83 -20.06 3.14
C ARG A 95 27.11 -20.30 2.37
N LYS A 96 28.24 -20.05 3.04
CA LYS A 96 29.58 -20.43 2.56
C LYS A 96 29.53 -21.86 2.03
N VAL A 97 29.46 -22.03 0.71
CA VAL A 97 29.91 -23.27 0.09
C VAL A 97 31.44 -23.13 0.09
N HIS A 98 32.06 -23.63 1.15
CA HIS A 98 33.49 -23.88 1.12
C HIS A 98 33.70 -25.03 0.13
N LEU A 99 34.25 -24.69 -1.04
CA LEU A 99 34.96 -25.63 -1.90
C LEU A 99 36.37 -25.81 -1.36
#